data_AF-A0A1B6K2P5-F1
#
_entry.id   AF-A0A1B6K2P5-F1
#
_cell.length_a   1.000
_cell.length_b   1.000
_cell.length_c   1.000
_cell.angle_alpha   90.00
_cell.angle_beta   90.00
_cell.angle_gamma   90.00
#
_symmetry.space_group_name_H-M   'P 1'
#
loop_
_entity.id
_entity.type
_entity.pdbx_description
1 polymer ?
#
loop_
_entity_poly.entity_id
_entity_poly.type
_entity_poly.pdbx_seq_one_letter_code
_entity_poly.pdbx_strand_id
1 'polypeptide(L)'
;MVDSKVNVNFVCQRCLQPLKIDPSFGNINEHTIAELSLPILTSPEVDLESQTASLDHMVPAFRLIDSANGSNGFMLVGNETPTAGLSHIMKKTASLFDIVSANSEVDHPLCEECTDTLLDLMDQQLRLTEDEWNDYSQFLKRLEKEETSDGHEALMQELSSLKEEEERLKADLLALQEEHQAVERDLKERELERERLEREEDRYWREYSRHRRDHMINEDELQSIDCQLVYAQNQLDKLKKTNVFNATFHIWHSGHGHFGTINNFRLGRLPSAPVD
;
A
#
# COMPACT_ATOMS: atom_id res chain seq x y z
N MET A 1 82.88 -5.81 -24.77
CA MET A 1 81.45 -5.67 -24.41
C MET A 1 80.76 -5.11 -25.63
N VAL A 2 79.88 -5.88 -26.26
CA VAL A 2 79.17 -5.48 -27.48
C VAL A 2 77.91 -4.77 -27.02
N ASP A 3 77.86 -3.45 -27.17
CA ASP A 3 76.67 -2.66 -26.91
C ASP A 3 75.56 -3.13 -27.87
N SER A 4 74.60 -3.89 -27.33
CA SER A 4 73.37 -4.23 -28.06
C SER A 4 72.58 -2.94 -28.27
N LYS A 5 72.64 -2.40 -29.48
CA LYS A 5 71.74 -1.33 -29.92
C LYS A 5 70.32 -1.89 -29.97
N VAL A 6 69.51 -1.54 -28.98
CA VAL A 6 68.07 -1.81 -28.99
C VAL A 6 67.43 -0.82 -29.96
N ASN A 7 67.06 -1.27 -31.15
CA ASN A 7 66.24 -0.48 -32.07
C ASN A 7 64.79 -0.53 -31.56
N VAL A 8 64.32 0.58 -31.01
CA VAL A 8 62.91 0.76 -30.64
C VAL A 8 62.16 1.17 -31.91
N ASN A 9 61.34 0.27 -32.44
CA ASN A 9 60.45 0.55 -33.57
C ASN A 9 59.01 0.57 -33.09
N PHE A 10 58.21 1.50 -33.62
CA PHE A 10 56.76 1.46 -33.46
C PHE A 10 56.18 0.30 -34.25
N VAL A 11 55.13 -0.29 -33.72
CA VAL A 11 54.54 -1.52 -34.25
C VAL A 11 53.05 -1.30 -34.44
N CYS A 12 52.47 -1.85 -35.50
CA CYS A 12 51.03 -1.86 -35.68
C CYS A 12 50.36 -2.59 -34.51
N GLN A 13 49.39 -1.96 -33.86
CA GLN A 13 48.69 -2.55 -32.72
C GLN A 13 47.85 -3.78 -33.10
N ARG A 14 47.45 -3.92 -34.37
CA ARG A 14 46.65 -5.05 -34.85
C ARG A 14 47.49 -6.23 -35.33
N CYS A 15 48.47 -6.01 -36.19
CA CYS A 15 49.25 -7.08 -36.83
C CYS A 15 50.66 -7.26 -36.28
N LEU A 16 51.08 -6.41 -35.33
CA LEU A 16 52.41 -6.42 -34.71
C LEU A 16 53.58 -6.32 -35.71
N GLN A 17 53.33 -5.75 -36.90
CA GLN A 17 54.39 -5.47 -37.87
C GLN A 17 55.06 -4.11 -37.62
N PRO A 18 56.39 -4.01 -37.85
CA PRO A 18 57.14 -2.77 -37.62
C PRO A 18 56.72 -1.69 -38.63
N LEU A 19 56.42 -0.49 -38.13
CA LEU A 19 55.99 0.65 -38.93
C LEU A 19 57.16 1.57 -39.27
N LYS A 20 57.14 2.08 -40.50
CA LYS A 20 58.02 3.17 -40.92
C LYS A 20 57.30 4.49 -40.68
N ILE A 21 57.76 5.25 -39.69
CA ILE A 21 57.23 6.58 -39.40
C ILE A 21 57.92 7.61 -40.29
N ASP A 22 57.14 8.53 -40.83
CA ASP A 22 57.68 9.64 -41.60
C ASP A 22 58.48 10.60 -40.69
N PRO A 23 59.67 11.10 -41.11
CA PRO A 23 60.48 11.99 -40.29
C PRO A 23 59.78 13.32 -39.94
N SER A 24 58.69 13.69 -40.62
CA SER A 24 57.91 14.90 -40.35
C SER A 24 57.20 14.90 -38.99
N PHE A 25 56.89 13.73 -38.41
CA PHE A 25 56.22 13.63 -37.10
C PHE A 25 57.09 14.17 -35.94
N GLY A 26 58.41 14.27 -36.13
CA GLY A 26 59.32 14.87 -35.15
C GLY A 26 59.21 16.40 -35.04
N ASN A 27 58.70 17.06 -36.09
CA ASN A 27 58.71 18.52 -36.24
C ASN A 27 57.37 19.18 -35.89
N ILE A 28 56.42 18.43 -35.33
CA ILE A 28 55.09 18.98 -35.01
C ILE A 28 55.22 20.00 -33.87
N ASN A 29 54.61 21.17 -34.08
CA ASN A 29 54.58 22.28 -33.13
C ASN A 29 53.63 21.97 -31.98
N GLU A 30 53.95 22.50 -30.80
CA GLU A 30 53.17 22.30 -29.57
C GLU A 30 51.72 22.80 -29.71
N HIS A 31 51.52 23.91 -30.43
CA HIS A 31 50.18 24.41 -30.78
C HIS A 31 49.36 23.40 -31.60
N THR A 32 50.00 22.73 -32.56
CA THR A 32 49.33 21.72 -33.40
C THR A 32 48.96 20.47 -32.59
N ILE A 33 49.80 20.07 -31.62
CA ILE A 33 49.48 18.96 -30.72
C ILE A 33 48.29 19.33 -29.82
N ALA A 34 48.23 20.57 -29.32
CA ALA A 34 47.11 21.06 -28.51
C ALA A 34 45.80 21.09 -29.31
N GLU A 35 45.82 21.51 -30.57
CA GLU A 35 44.65 21.46 -31.45
C GLU A 35 44.17 20.02 -31.72
N LEU A 36 45.10 19.08 -31.95
CA LEU A 36 44.78 17.67 -32.16
C LEU A 36 44.26 16.96 -30.90
N SER A 37 44.56 17.50 -29.71
CA SER A 37 44.03 17.01 -28.44
C SER A 37 42.60 17.46 -28.14
N LEU A 38 41.99 18.28 -29.00
CA LEU A 38 40.58 18.62 -28.88
C LEU A 38 39.70 17.43 -29.30
N PRO A 39 38.61 17.12 -28.58
CA PRO A 39 37.72 16.01 -28.92
C PRO A 39 37.07 16.21 -30.29
N ILE A 40 37.15 15.21 -31.17
CA ILE A 40 36.60 15.26 -32.54
C ILE A 40 35.10 14.90 -32.56
N LEU A 41 34.63 14.14 -31.57
CA LEU A 41 33.22 13.78 -31.43
C LEU A 41 32.66 14.36 -30.12
N THR A 42 31.63 15.20 -30.22
CA THR A 42 30.73 15.47 -29.09
C THR A 42 29.75 14.30 -29.02
N SER A 43 30.11 13.22 -28.34
CA SER A 43 29.09 12.25 -27.94
C SER A 43 28.13 12.94 -26.97
N PRO A 44 26.80 12.83 -27.14
CA PRO A 44 25.90 13.26 -26.07
C PRO A 44 26.20 12.37 -24.86
N GLU A 45 26.37 12.97 -23.69
CA GLU A 45 26.59 12.23 -22.44
C GLU A 45 25.44 11.23 -22.24
N VAL A 46 25.69 9.97 -22.55
CA VAL A 46 24.87 8.85 -22.09
C VAL A 46 25.53 8.35 -20.81
N ASP A 47 24.85 8.60 -19.71
CA ASP A 47 25.21 8.23 -18.35
C ASP A 47 25.51 6.72 -18.26
N LEU A 48 26.80 6.38 -18.14
CA LEU A 48 27.30 5.00 -18.21
C LEU A 48 27.76 4.51 -16.82
N GLU A 49 26.86 4.54 -15.84
CA GLU A 49 27.06 3.86 -14.55
C GLU A 49 26.72 2.35 -14.57
N SER A 50 26.42 1.74 -15.72
CA SER A 50 25.84 0.39 -15.76
C SER A 50 26.65 -0.74 -16.43
N GLN A 51 27.92 -0.54 -16.80
CA GLN A 51 28.72 -1.64 -17.41
C GLN A 51 30.13 -1.79 -16.84
N THR A 52 30.27 -1.87 -15.51
CA THR A 52 31.49 -2.38 -14.86
C THR A 52 31.50 -3.91 -14.81
N ALA A 53 31.56 -4.60 -15.95
CA ALA A 53 31.73 -6.06 -15.95
C ALA A 53 32.20 -6.68 -17.28
N SER A 54 33.11 -6.05 -18.04
CA SER A 54 33.90 -6.81 -19.04
C SER A 54 35.06 -6.00 -19.63
N LEU A 55 36.19 -5.89 -18.93
CA LEU A 55 37.44 -5.38 -19.51
C LEU A 55 38.66 -6.15 -18.96
N ASP A 56 38.69 -7.46 -19.21
CA ASP A 56 39.90 -8.29 -19.03
C ASP A 56 40.67 -8.37 -20.36
N HIS A 57 41.27 -7.25 -20.82
CA HIS A 57 42.53 -7.27 -21.58
C HIS A 57 43.13 -5.87 -21.76
N MET A 58 43.37 -5.14 -20.68
CA MET A 58 44.20 -3.92 -20.76
C MET A 58 45.68 -4.34 -20.74
N VAL A 59 46.30 -4.46 -21.91
CA VAL A 59 47.77 -4.31 -22.01
C VAL A 59 48.04 -2.82 -21.91
N PRO A 60 48.65 -2.31 -20.82
CA PRO A 60 48.88 -0.88 -20.69
C PRO A 60 49.82 -0.41 -21.79
N ALA A 61 49.49 0.72 -22.42
CA ALA A 61 50.41 1.43 -23.31
C ALA A 61 51.77 1.63 -22.60
N PHE A 62 52.87 1.31 -23.29
CA PHE A 62 54.22 1.40 -22.74
C PHE A 62 54.55 2.87 -22.43
N ARG A 63 54.28 3.31 -21.20
CA ARG A 63 54.65 4.64 -20.72
C ARG A 63 56.16 4.64 -20.43
N LEU A 64 56.91 5.48 -21.15
CA LEU A 64 58.29 5.82 -20.80
C LEU A 64 58.27 6.57 -19.46
N ILE A 65 58.56 5.86 -18.36
CA ILE A 65 58.69 6.45 -17.02
C ILE A 65 60.09 7.04 -16.91
N ASP A 66 60.17 8.34 -16.60
CA ASP A 66 61.44 8.99 -16.27
C ASP A 66 61.95 8.43 -14.92
N SER A 67 63.07 7.71 -14.92
CA SER A 67 63.79 7.33 -13.70
C SER A 67 64.42 8.57 -13.07
N ALA A 68 63.64 9.29 -12.25
CA ALA A 68 64.12 10.42 -11.48
C ALA A 68 64.89 9.93 -10.24
N ASN A 69 66.21 9.75 -10.39
CA ASN A 69 67.15 9.74 -9.27
C ASN A 69 68.45 10.43 -9.70
N GLY A 70 68.74 11.59 -9.11
CA GLY A 70 70.06 12.23 -9.21
C GLY A 70 70.02 13.72 -9.52
N SER A 71 70.03 14.52 -8.45
CA SER A 71 70.42 15.92 -8.47
C SER A 71 71.73 16.16 -9.21
N ASN A 72 71.75 17.12 -10.14
CA ASN A 72 72.70 18.23 -10.21
C ASN A 72 72.58 18.94 -11.57
N GLY A 73 72.23 20.23 -11.52
CA GLY A 73 72.33 21.11 -12.67
C GLY A 73 73.78 21.23 -13.11
N PHE A 74 74.07 20.81 -14.33
CA PHE A 74 75.32 21.08 -15.02
C PHE A 74 75.00 21.47 -16.47
N MET A 75 75.21 22.74 -16.78
CA MET A 75 75.01 23.31 -18.12
C MET A 75 76.28 23.06 -18.94
N LEU A 76 76.25 22.04 -19.81
CA LEU A 76 77.34 21.77 -20.74
C LEU A 76 77.02 22.46 -22.09
N VAL A 77 77.69 23.57 -22.34
CA VAL A 77 77.78 24.19 -23.68
C VAL A 77 78.85 23.41 -24.46
N GLY A 78 78.43 22.64 -25.46
CA GLY A 78 79.32 21.92 -26.36
C GLY A 78 78.55 21.32 -27.54
N ASN A 79 78.80 21.84 -28.74
CA ASN A 79 78.32 21.28 -30.01
C ASN A 79 78.89 19.88 -30.21
N GLU A 80 78.03 18.86 -30.34
CA GLU A 80 78.14 17.75 -31.31
C GLU A 80 76.99 16.73 -31.12
N THR A 81 76.23 16.51 -32.20
CA THR A 81 75.26 15.42 -32.46
C THR A 81 74.09 15.20 -31.46
N PRO A 82 72.82 15.44 -31.85
CA PRO A 82 71.70 15.34 -30.93
C PRO A 82 71.22 13.89 -30.82
N THR A 83 71.82 13.12 -29.93
CA THR A 83 71.14 11.95 -29.34
C THR A 83 69.90 12.38 -28.54
N ALA A 84 69.79 13.67 -28.18
CA ALA A 84 68.60 14.33 -27.65
C ALA A 84 67.44 14.49 -28.67
N GLY A 85 67.72 14.38 -29.98
CA GLY A 85 66.69 14.50 -31.01
C GLY A 85 65.82 13.25 -31.11
N LEU A 86 66.43 12.05 -31.06
CA LEU A 86 65.71 10.79 -31.24
C LEU A 86 64.73 10.52 -30.09
N SER A 87 65.14 10.77 -28.84
CA SER A 87 64.25 10.59 -27.67
C SER A 87 63.07 11.57 -27.68
N HIS A 88 63.29 12.82 -28.08
CA HIS A 88 62.25 13.83 -28.20
C HIS A 88 61.28 13.53 -29.36
N ILE A 89 61.79 13.09 -30.52
CA ILE A 89 60.98 12.64 -31.65
C ILE A 89 60.12 11.44 -31.23
N MET A 90 60.71 10.47 -30.53
CA MET A 90 60.01 9.26 -30.08
C MET A 90 58.95 9.56 -29.00
N LYS A 91 59.21 10.51 -28.10
CA LYS A 91 58.24 11.01 -27.11
C LYS A 91 57.08 11.75 -27.80
N LYS A 92 57.36 12.59 -28.80
CA LYS A 92 56.33 13.30 -29.58
C LYS A 92 55.47 12.36 -30.41
N THR A 93 56.07 11.40 -31.12
CA THR A 93 55.33 10.41 -31.92
C THR A 93 54.48 9.49 -31.04
N ALA A 94 54.98 9.07 -29.87
CA ALA A 94 54.20 8.31 -28.90
C ALA A 94 53.00 9.12 -28.38
N SER A 95 53.23 10.37 -27.98
CA SER A 95 52.15 11.27 -27.53
C SER A 95 51.07 11.48 -28.59
N LEU A 96 51.43 11.52 -29.88
CA LEU A 96 50.47 11.65 -30.97
C LEU A 96 49.63 10.38 -31.14
N PHE A 97 50.24 9.20 -31.07
CA PHE A 97 49.49 7.94 -31.12
C PHE A 97 48.57 7.79 -29.91
N ASP A 98 49.00 8.24 -28.73
CA ASP A 98 48.16 8.28 -27.53
C ASP A 98 46.96 9.22 -27.71
N ILE A 99 47.14 10.40 -28.31
CA ILE A 99 46.06 11.36 -28.59
C ILE A 99 45.04 10.78 -29.59
N VAL A 100 45.52 10.14 -30.66
CA VAL A 100 44.63 9.55 -31.69
C VAL A 100 43.89 8.33 -31.14
N SER A 101 44.57 7.50 -30.34
CA SER A 101 43.95 6.36 -29.64
C SER A 101 42.95 6.81 -28.58
N ALA A 102 43.15 7.97 -27.94
CA ALA A 102 42.18 8.51 -26.98
C ALA A 102 40.90 9.03 -27.65
N ASN A 103 40.97 9.44 -28.92
CA ASN A 103 39.85 9.99 -29.68
C ASN A 103 39.11 8.95 -30.53
N SER A 104 39.55 7.69 -30.53
CA SER A 104 38.96 6.61 -31.32
C SER A 104 38.88 5.33 -30.49
N GLU A 105 37.93 4.45 -30.79
CA GLU A 105 37.76 3.18 -30.07
C GLU A 105 38.85 2.12 -30.44
N VAL A 106 39.85 2.51 -31.24
CA VAL A 106 40.88 1.62 -31.76
C VAL A 106 42.26 2.17 -31.40
N ASP A 107 43.13 1.31 -30.87
CA ASP A 107 44.50 1.68 -30.54
C ASP A 107 45.34 1.91 -31.80
N HIS A 108 46.01 3.06 -31.84
CA HIS A 108 46.93 3.48 -32.89
C HIS A 108 48.38 3.27 -32.40
N PRO A 109 49.35 3.01 -33.29
CA PRO A 109 49.26 3.10 -34.76
C PRO A 109 48.82 1.82 -35.45
N LEU A 110 48.17 1.97 -36.60
CA LEU A 110 47.82 0.88 -37.52
C LEU A 110 48.67 0.97 -38.80
N CYS A 111 48.93 -0.16 -39.45
CA CYS A 111 49.52 -0.17 -40.80
C CYS A 111 48.44 0.06 -41.87
N GLU A 112 48.86 0.40 -43.09
CA GLU A 112 47.99 0.65 -44.25
C GLU A 112 46.96 -0.49 -44.49
N GLU A 113 47.42 -1.74 -44.47
CA GLU A 113 46.52 -2.90 -44.64
C GLU A 113 45.51 -3.03 -43.47
N CYS A 114 45.92 -2.69 -42.25
CA CYS A 114 45.03 -2.73 -41.08
C CYS A 114 44.07 -1.52 -41.04
N THR A 115 44.44 -0.38 -41.61
CA THR A 115 43.52 0.76 -41.76
C THR A 115 42.50 0.49 -42.84
N ASP A 116 42.88 -0.11 -43.97
CA ASP A 116 41.94 -0.43 -45.06
C ASP A 116 40.88 -1.44 -44.60
N THR A 117 41.31 -2.49 -43.89
CA THR A 117 40.36 -3.47 -43.31
C THR A 117 39.45 -2.86 -42.25
N LEU A 118 39.92 -1.86 -41.49
CA LEU A 118 39.08 -1.12 -40.54
C LEU A 118 38.07 -0.25 -41.29
N LEU A 119 38.48 0.45 -42.35
CA LEU A 119 37.57 1.26 -43.17
C LEU A 119 36.48 0.40 -43.83
N ASP A 120 36.83 -0.77 -44.38
CA ASP A 120 35.86 -1.71 -44.93
C ASP A 120 34.84 -2.19 -43.87
N LEU A 121 35.29 -2.42 -42.64
CA LEU A 121 34.42 -2.79 -41.53
C LEU A 121 33.48 -1.65 -41.13
N MET A 122 34.00 -0.42 -41.05
CA MET A 122 33.19 0.77 -40.76
C MET A 122 32.15 1.02 -41.85
N ASP A 123 32.52 0.87 -43.13
CA ASP A 123 31.58 0.99 -44.25
C ASP A 123 30.48 -0.07 -44.21
N GLN A 124 30.80 -1.30 -43.82
CA GLN A 124 29.80 -2.35 -43.61
C GLN A 124 28.87 -2.02 -42.45
N GLN A 125 29.41 -1.54 -41.32
CA GLN A 125 28.59 -1.11 -40.18
C GLN A 125 27.67 0.05 -40.55
N LEU A 126 28.17 1.05 -41.28
CA LEU A 126 27.36 2.17 -41.77
C LEU A 126 26.19 1.68 -42.64
N ARG A 127 26.45 0.79 -43.60
CA ARG A 127 25.39 0.21 -44.43
C ARG A 127 24.33 -0.53 -43.63
N LEU A 128 24.75 -1.35 -42.66
CA LEU A 128 23.80 -2.04 -41.78
C LEU A 128 22.95 -1.05 -40.99
N THR A 129 23.54 0.02 -40.44
CA THR A 129 22.79 1.05 -39.71
C THR A 129 21.85 1.85 -40.61
N GLU A 130 22.24 2.12 -41.86
CA GLU A 130 21.40 2.79 -42.84
C GLU A 130 20.20 1.91 -43.24
N ASP A 131 20.42 0.61 -43.43
CA ASP A 131 19.38 -0.37 -43.72
C ASP A 131 18.40 -0.48 -42.54
N GLU A 132 18.91 -0.62 -41.30
CA GLU A 132 18.08 -0.61 -40.08
C GLU A 132 17.27 0.68 -39.96
N TRP A 133 17.90 1.83 -40.18
CA TRP A 133 17.22 3.13 -40.18
C TRP A 133 16.11 3.20 -41.23
N ASN A 134 16.36 2.68 -42.43
CA ASN A 134 15.36 2.63 -43.49
C ASN A 134 14.19 1.71 -43.11
N ASP A 135 14.45 0.56 -42.51
CA ASP A 135 13.42 -0.34 -42.01
C ASP A 135 12.56 0.34 -40.93
N TYR A 136 13.18 0.97 -39.92
CA TYR A 136 12.48 1.74 -38.90
C TYR A 136 11.66 2.89 -39.50
N SER A 137 12.23 3.62 -40.48
CA SER A 137 11.52 4.69 -41.21
C SER A 137 10.29 4.14 -41.94
N GLN A 138 10.40 2.98 -42.57
CA GLN A 138 9.28 2.33 -43.23
C GLN A 138 8.21 1.86 -42.25
N PHE A 139 8.60 1.29 -41.10
CA PHE A 139 7.66 0.92 -40.05
C PHE A 139 6.91 2.12 -39.48
N LEU A 140 7.63 3.22 -39.19
CA LEU A 140 7.00 4.47 -38.74
C LEU A 140 6.00 4.99 -39.77
N LYS A 141 6.37 5.04 -41.06
CA LYS A 141 5.45 5.46 -42.13
C LYS A 141 4.23 4.54 -42.26
N ARG A 142 4.37 3.24 -42.00
CA ARG A 142 3.24 2.30 -41.97
C ARG A 142 2.32 2.58 -40.78
N LEU A 143 2.87 2.80 -39.59
CA LEU A 143 2.11 3.14 -38.39
C LEU A 143 1.38 4.48 -38.53
N GLU A 144 2.04 5.53 -39.03
CA GLU A 144 1.41 6.83 -39.32
C GLU A 144 0.26 6.70 -40.34
N LYS A 145 0.42 5.80 -41.33
CA LYS A 145 -0.62 5.52 -42.31
C LYS A 145 -1.79 4.71 -41.72
N GLU A 146 -1.53 3.87 -40.73
CA GLU A 146 -2.56 3.15 -39.97
C GLU A 146 -3.27 4.09 -38.97
N GLU A 147 -2.57 5.05 -38.36
CA GLU A 147 -3.16 6.11 -37.52
C GLU A 147 -4.08 7.06 -38.29
N THR A 148 -3.81 7.27 -39.59
CA THR A 148 -4.69 8.05 -40.49
C THR A 148 -5.85 7.23 -41.06
N SER A 149 -5.94 5.93 -40.75
CA SER A 149 -7.10 5.11 -41.07
C SER A 149 -8.27 5.43 -40.14
N ASP A 150 -9.49 5.33 -40.67
CA ASP A 150 -10.79 5.70 -40.06
C ASP A 150 -11.06 5.22 -38.61
N GLY A 151 -10.24 4.34 -38.03
CA GLY A 151 -10.34 3.85 -36.66
C GLY A 151 -9.88 4.84 -35.59
N HIS A 152 -8.92 5.72 -35.87
CA HIS A 152 -8.39 6.64 -34.85
C HIS A 152 -9.42 7.68 -34.39
N GLU A 153 -10.19 8.22 -35.34
CA GLU A 153 -11.22 9.22 -35.04
C GLU A 153 -12.42 8.60 -34.30
N ALA A 154 -12.79 7.37 -34.65
CA ALA A 154 -13.79 6.59 -33.90
C ALA A 154 -13.32 6.28 -32.47
N LEU A 155 -12.06 5.86 -32.30
CA LEU A 155 -11.46 5.62 -30.98
C LEU A 155 -11.38 6.91 -30.14
N MET A 156 -11.05 8.05 -30.74
CA MET A 156 -11.06 9.33 -30.03
C MET A 156 -12.47 9.74 -29.58
N GLN A 157 -13.48 9.52 -30.43
CA GLN A 157 -14.88 9.75 -30.06
C GLN A 157 -15.32 8.82 -28.93
N GLU A 158 -15.02 7.52 -29.02
CA GLU A 158 -15.29 6.55 -27.95
C GLU A 158 -14.62 6.97 -26.63
N LEU A 159 -13.35 7.36 -26.68
CA LEU A 159 -12.59 7.80 -25.51
C LEU A 159 -13.21 9.07 -24.89
N SER A 160 -13.67 10.02 -25.71
CA SER A 160 -14.39 11.19 -25.20
C SER A 160 -15.71 10.83 -24.53
N SER A 161 -16.51 9.93 -25.14
CA SER A 161 -17.77 9.49 -24.57
C SER A 161 -17.59 8.74 -23.25
N LEU A 162 -16.57 7.88 -23.16
CA LEU A 162 -16.24 7.15 -21.94
C LEU A 162 -15.77 8.09 -20.82
N LYS A 163 -15.03 9.16 -21.15
CA LYS A 163 -14.62 10.17 -20.16
C LYS A 163 -15.82 10.92 -19.60
N GLU A 164 -16.77 11.32 -20.44
CA GLU A 164 -18.00 11.99 -20.00
C GLU A 164 -18.85 11.05 -19.11
N GLU A 165 -18.93 9.76 -19.47
CA GLU A 165 -19.60 8.75 -18.65
C GLU A 165 -18.89 8.53 -17.30
N GLU A 166 -17.57 8.48 -17.30
CA GLU A 166 -16.76 8.36 -16.08
C GLU A 166 -17.00 9.56 -15.15
N GLU A 167 -17.00 10.78 -15.67
CA GLU A 167 -17.28 12.00 -14.89
C GLU A 167 -18.70 12.00 -14.32
N ARG A 168 -19.70 11.59 -15.11
CA ARG A 168 -21.08 11.43 -14.64
C ARG A 168 -21.17 10.42 -13.50
N LEU A 169 -20.58 9.23 -13.67
CA LEU A 169 -20.61 8.18 -12.65
C LEU A 169 -19.86 8.59 -11.37
N LYS A 170 -18.76 9.36 -11.50
CA LYS A 170 -18.07 9.93 -10.34
C LYS A 170 -18.96 10.92 -9.57
N ALA A 171 -19.70 11.77 -10.28
CA ALA A 171 -20.64 12.70 -9.64
C ALA A 171 -21.75 11.94 -8.91
N ASP A 172 -22.33 10.91 -9.53
CA ASP A 172 -23.37 10.06 -8.92
C ASP A 172 -22.84 9.34 -7.67
N LEU A 173 -21.61 8.82 -7.71
CA LEU A 173 -20.97 8.18 -6.56
C LEU A 173 -20.75 9.15 -5.40
N LEU A 174 -20.35 10.40 -5.68
CA LEU A 174 -20.19 11.42 -4.65
C LEU A 174 -21.53 11.77 -4.00
N ALA A 175 -22.60 11.94 -4.79
CA ALA A 175 -23.94 12.19 -4.27
C ALA A 175 -24.44 11.03 -3.38
N LEU A 176 -24.28 9.79 -3.84
CA LEU A 176 -24.62 8.59 -3.05
C LEU A 176 -23.83 8.50 -1.75
N GLN A 177 -22.56 8.90 -1.77
CA GLN A 177 -21.72 8.89 -0.58
C GLN A 177 -22.19 9.94 0.45
N GLU A 178 -22.60 11.13 0.00
CA GLU A 178 -23.19 12.15 0.87
C GLU A 178 -24.53 11.70 1.47
N GLU A 179 -25.40 11.09 0.66
CA GLU A 179 -26.66 10.50 1.12
C GLU A 179 -26.41 9.40 2.16
N HIS A 180 -25.45 8.50 1.90
CA HIS A 180 -25.07 7.45 2.83
C HIS A 180 -24.60 8.03 4.18
N GLN A 181 -23.74 9.05 4.16
CA GLN A 181 -23.27 9.73 5.37
C GLN A 181 -24.40 10.47 6.12
N ALA A 182 -25.40 10.99 5.41
CA ALA A 182 -26.59 11.56 6.04
C ALA A 182 -27.42 10.47 6.75
N VAL A 183 -27.70 9.37 6.06
CA VAL A 183 -28.45 8.24 6.62
C VAL A 183 -27.73 7.61 7.81
N GLU A 184 -26.41 7.45 7.76
CA GLU A 184 -25.63 6.94 8.90
C GLU A 184 -25.72 7.85 10.13
N ARG A 185 -25.74 9.18 9.93
CA ARG A 185 -25.92 10.13 11.05
C ARG A 185 -27.30 10.01 11.66
N ASP A 186 -28.33 9.91 10.82
CA ASP A 186 -29.71 9.74 11.27
C ASP A 186 -29.87 8.41 12.01
N LEU A 187 -29.26 7.33 11.52
CA LEU A 187 -29.29 6.02 12.18
C LEU A 187 -28.71 6.10 13.59
N LYS A 188 -27.54 6.72 13.75
CA LYS A 188 -26.88 6.91 15.06
C LYS A 188 -27.74 7.72 16.03
N GLU A 189 -28.40 8.77 15.54
CA GLU A 189 -29.33 9.56 16.36
C GLU A 189 -30.52 8.70 16.82
N ARG A 190 -31.11 7.91 15.92
CA ARG A 190 -32.23 7.02 16.26
C ARG A 190 -31.84 5.90 17.19
N GLU A 191 -30.64 5.36 17.08
CA GLU A 191 -30.12 4.36 18.02
C GLU A 191 -29.98 4.93 19.44
N LEU A 192 -29.45 6.15 19.57
CA LEU A 192 -29.35 6.82 20.86
C LEU A 192 -30.74 7.07 21.48
N GLU A 193 -31.70 7.52 20.67
CA GLU A 193 -33.07 7.76 21.14
C GLU A 193 -33.79 6.45 21.48
N ARG A 194 -33.54 5.36 20.74
CA ARG A 194 -34.03 4.02 21.09
C ARG A 194 -33.51 3.58 22.45
N GLU A 195 -32.20 3.67 22.69
CA GLU A 195 -31.61 3.31 23.99
C GLU A 195 -32.16 4.16 25.14
N ARG A 196 -32.46 5.44 24.86
CA ARG A 196 -33.11 6.31 25.83
C ARG A 196 -34.52 5.83 26.15
N LEU A 197 -35.33 5.54 25.12
CA LEU A 197 -36.69 5.05 25.29
C LEU A 197 -36.71 3.70 26.00
N GLU A 198 -35.83 2.77 25.67
CA GLU A 198 -35.70 1.47 26.37
C GLU A 198 -35.44 1.67 27.87
N ARG A 199 -34.57 2.62 28.25
CA ARG A 199 -34.31 2.97 29.65
C ARG A 199 -35.54 3.54 30.35
N GLU A 200 -36.32 4.37 29.65
CA GLU A 200 -37.57 4.93 30.16
C GLU A 200 -38.65 3.85 30.31
N GLU A 201 -38.80 2.96 29.33
CA GLU A 201 -39.71 1.80 29.38
C GLU A 201 -39.37 0.88 30.55
N ASP A 202 -38.09 0.56 30.75
CA ASP A 202 -37.60 -0.22 31.88
C ASP A 202 -38.01 0.39 33.23
N ARG A 203 -37.90 1.71 33.33
CA ARG A 203 -38.30 2.45 34.52
C ARG A 203 -39.82 2.36 34.72
N TYR A 204 -40.60 2.62 33.68
CA TYR A 204 -42.06 2.51 33.73
C TYR A 204 -42.51 1.08 34.05
N TRP A 205 -41.81 0.07 33.55
CA TRP A 205 -42.10 -1.33 33.83
C TRP A 205 -41.88 -1.67 35.31
N ARG A 206 -40.82 -1.14 35.92
CA ARG A 206 -40.57 -1.28 37.36
C ARG A 206 -41.65 -0.58 38.20
N GLU A 207 -42.06 0.62 37.81
CA GLU A 207 -43.13 1.38 38.47
C GLU A 207 -44.48 0.64 38.34
N TYR A 208 -44.83 0.17 37.14
CA TYR A 208 -46.02 -0.65 36.89
C TYR A 208 -46.02 -1.93 37.71
N SER A 209 -44.90 -2.67 37.73
CA SER A 209 -44.76 -3.90 38.51
C SER A 209 -44.90 -3.67 40.01
N ARG A 210 -44.44 -2.51 40.51
CA ARG A 210 -44.64 -2.10 41.90
C ARG A 210 -46.11 -1.86 42.18
N HIS A 211 -46.77 -1.02 41.39
CA HIS A 211 -48.20 -0.74 41.55
C HIS A 211 -49.07 -1.99 41.42
N ARG A 212 -48.72 -2.91 40.52
CA ARG A 212 -49.42 -4.19 40.38
C ARG A 212 -49.28 -5.06 41.64
N ARG A 213 -48.10 -5.08 42.26
CA ARG A 213 -47.90 -5.78 43.53
C ARG A 213 -48.72 -5.15 44.65
N ASP A 214 -48.70 -3.83 44.76
CA ASP A 214 -49.46 -3.10 45.78
C ASP A 214 -50.97 -3.34 45.61
N HIS A 215 -51.45 -3.37 44.36
CA HIS A 215 -52.83 -3.74 44.05
C HIS A 215 -53.18 -5.15 44.52
N MET A 216 -52.34 -6.15 44.23
CA MET A 216 -52.56 -7.52 44.68
C MET A 216 -52.61 -7.62 46.21
N ILE A 217 -51.71 -6.93 46.91
CA ILE A 217 -51.72 -6.88 48.39
C ILE A 217 -53.03 -6.28 48.90
N ASN A 218 -53.46 -5.14 48.33
CA ASN A 218 -54.70 -4.49 48.72
C ASN A 218 -55.94 -5.36 48.42
N GLU A 219 -55.94 -6.11 47.32
CA GLU A 219 -57.00 -7.07 47.01
C GLU A 219 -57.05 -8.21 48.04
N ASP A 220 -55.89 -8.76 48.43
CA ASP A 220 -55.81 -9.79 49.48
C ASP A 220 -56.31 -9.26 50.83
N GLU A 221 -55.94 -8.02 51.18
CA GLU A 221 -56.44 -7.34 52.39
C GLU A 221 -57.95 -7.14 52.35
N LEU A 222 -58.50 -6.71 51.20
CA LEU A 222 -59.94 -6.55 51.02
C LEU A 222 -60.67 -7.88 51.17
N GLN A 223 -60.17 -8.96 50.56
CA GLN A 223 -60.73 -10.30 50.72
C GLN A 223 -60.69 -10.78 52.18
N SER A 224 -59.61 -10.48 52.91
CA SER A 224 -59.48 -10.80 54.33
C SER A 224 -60.53 -10.07 55.17
N ILE A 225 -60.71 -8.76 54.93
CA ILE A 225 -61.73 -7.95 55.61
C ILE A 225 -63.14 -8.45 55.27
N ASP A 226 -63.42 -8.79 54.02
CA ASP A 226 -64.71 -9.35 53.63
C ASP A 226 -65.01 -10.66 54.36
N CYS A 227 -64.02 -11.54 54.51
CA CYS A 227 -64.17 -12.77 55.30
C CYS A 227 -64.48 -12.46 56.78
N GLN A 228 -63.81 -11.47 57.38
CA GLN A 228 -64.08 -11.04 58.75
C GLN A 228 -65.49 -10.44 58.89
N LEU A 229 -65.93 -9.66 57.91
CA LEU A 229 -67.25 -9.06 57.85
C LEU A 229 -68.32 -10.16 57.79
N VAL A 230 -68.16 -11.14 56.90
CA VAL A 230 -69.06 -12.30 56.79
C VAL A 230 -69.07 -13.10 58.11
N TYR A 231 -67.92 -13.30 58.75
CA TYR A 231 -67.86 -13.96 60.06
C TYR A 231 -68.63 -13.18 61.14
N ALA A 232 -68.40 -11.86 61.24
CA ALA A 232 -69.07 -11.00 62.20
C ALA A 232 -70.59 -10.93 61.98
N GLN A 233 -71.04 -10.84 60.71
CA GLN A 233 -72.44 -10.92 60.34
C GLN A 233 -73.06 -12.25 60.78
N ASN A 234 -72.39 -13.38 60.51
CA ASN A 234 -72.85 -14.69 60.95
C ASN A 234 -72.96 -14.79 62.48
N GLN A 235 -72.02 -14.21 63.23
CA GLN A 235 -72.09 -14.16 64.69
C GLN A 235 -73.26 -13.28 65.17
N LEU A 236 -73.47 -12.13 64.54
CA LEU A 236 -74.59 -11.25 64.84
C LEU A 236 -75.94 -11.94 64.54
N ASP A 237 -76.04 -12.68 63.45
CA ASP A 237 -77.22 -13.47 63.11
C ASP A 237 -77.45 -14.63 64.09
N LYS A 238 -76.38 -15.28 64.55
CA LYS A 238 -76.47 -16.26 65.65
C LYS A 238 -77.00 -15.60 66.90
N LEU A 239 -76.45 -14.46 67.32
CA LEU A 239 -76.87 -13.73 68.50
C LEU A 239 -78.34 -13.27 68.42
N LYS A 240 -78.78 -12.80 67.24
CA LYS A 240 -80.19 -12.47 66.98
C LYS A 240 -81.11 -13.69 67.09
N LYS A 241 -80.68 -14.85 66.60
CA LYS A 241 -81.45 -16.10 66.66
C LYS A 241 -81.44 -16.72 68.06
N THR A 242 -80.39 -16.49 68.85
CA THR A 242 -80.33 -16.95 70.25
C THR A 242 -81.15 -16.03 71.14
N ASN A 243 -82.44 -16.35 71.28
CA ASN A 243 -83.25 -15.75 72.33
C ASN A 243 -82.79 -16.30 73.69
N VAL A 244 -82.37 -15.40 74.60
CA VAL A 244 -81.87 -15.75 75.94
C VAL A 244 -82.89 -16.59 76.72
N PHE A 245 -84.19 -16.35 76.54
CA PHE A 245 -85.24 -17.15 77.19
C PHE A 245 -85.27 -18.59 76.69
N ASN A 246 -85.10 -18.80 75.38
CA ASN A 246 -84.98 -20.16 74.85
C ASN A 246 -83.67 -20.81 75.30
N ALA A 247 -82.54 -20.10 75.24
CA ALA A 247 -81.23 -20.66 75.61
C ALA A 247 -81.11 -21.03 77.10
N THR A 248 -81.79 -20.29 77.98
CA THR A 248 -81.79 -20.55 79.44
C THR A 248 -82.91 -21.49 79.87
N PHE A 249 -84.05 -21.49 79.17
CA PHE A 249 -85.19 -22.36 79.44
C PHE A 249 -85.76 -22.88 78.12
N HIS A 250 -85.21 -23.97 77.61
CA HIS A 250 -85.74 -24.67 76.45
C HIS A 250 -87.02 -25.42 76.83
N ILE A 251 -88.17 -24.71 76.81
CA ILE A 251 -89.48 -25.28 77.11
C ILE A 251 -90.07 -25.91 75.83
N TRP A 252 -90.17 -27.23 75.81
CA TRP A 252 -90.76 -27.99 74.70
C TRP A 252 -91.78 -29.00 75.24
N HIS A 253 -92.76 -29.37 74.41
CA HIS A 253 -93.68 -30.47 74.73
C HIS A 253 -93.22 -31.70 73.96
N SER A 254 -92.99 -32.82 74.67
CA SER A 254 -92.63 -34.06 74.00
C SER A 254 -93.81 -34.51 73.13
N GLY A 255 -93.63 -34.61 71.82
CA GLY A 255 -94.73 -34.93 70.88
C GLY A 255 -95.44 -36.26 71.15
N HIS A 256 -94.90 -37.11 72.03
CA HIS A 256 -95.43 -38.43 72.36
C HIS A 256 -95.95 -38.58 73.81
N GLY A 257 -96.07 -37.49 74.59
CA GLY A 257 -96.63 -37.54 75.94
C GLY A 257 -97.00 -36.17 76.54
N HIS A 258 -97.92 -36.13 77.51
CA HIS A 258 -98.47 -34.91 78.14
C HIS A 258 -97.50 -34.14 79.08
N PHE A 259 -96.19 -34.24 78.88
CA PHE A 259 -95.19 -33.60 79.74
C PHE A 259 -94.53 -32.42 79.03
N GLY A 260 -94.41 -31.31 79.74
CA GLY A 260 -93.50 -30.22 79.36
C GLY A 260 -92.09 -30.55 79.83
N THR A 261 -91.10 -30.34 78.98
CA THR A 261 -89.68 -30.42 79.35
C THR A 261 -89.05 -29.05 79.30
N ILE A 262 -88.27 -28.70 80.33
CA ILE A 262 -87.43 -27.49 80.37
C ILE A 262 -85.97 -27.94 80.46
N ASN A 263 -85.13 -27.55 79.50
CA ASN A 263 -83.70 -27.97 79.44
C ASN A 263 -83.51 -29.48 79.62
N ASN A 264 -84.36 -30.27 78.98
CA ASN A 264 -84.42 -31.74 79.08
C ASN A 264 -84.84 -32.31 80.45
N PHE A 265 -85.15 -31.48 81.44
CA PHE A 265 -85.81 -31.89 82.68
C PHE A 265 -87.32 -31.97 82.46
N ARG A 266 -87.93 -33.09 82.84
CA ARG A 266 -89.37 -33.34 82.69
C ARG A 266 -90.13 -32.73 83.86
N LEU A 267 -91.18 -31.96 83.57
CA LEU A 267 -92.04 -31.36 84.59
C LEU A 267 -93.44 -31.96 84.56
N GLY A 268 -93.96 -32.29 85.74
CA GLY A 268 -95.29 -32.82 85.94
C GLY A 268 -95.31 -34.16 86.69
N ARG A 269 -96.40 -34.41 87.41
CA ARG A 269 -96.70 -35.71 88.01
C ARG A 269 -98.01 -36.19 87.43
N LEU A 270 -97.96 -37.18 86.56
CA LEU A 270 -99.18 -37.92 86.18
C LEU A 270 -99.40 -39.05 87.20
N PRO A 271 -100.67 -39.43 87.48
CA PRO A 271 -100.97 -40.56 88.34
C PRO A 271 -100.37 -41.89 87.86
N SER A 272 -100.00 -41.99 86.58
CA SER A 272 -99.54 -43.22 85.92
C SER A 272 -98.02 -43.40 85.85
N ALA A 273 -97.21 -42.38 86.15
CA ALA A 273 -95.76 -42.51 86.22
C ALA A 273 -95.14 -41.31 86.97
N PRO A 274 -94.42 -41.52 88.09
CA PRO A 274 -93.61 -40.45 88.68
C PRO A 274 -92.38 -40.17 87.80
N VAL A 275 -92.00 -38.90 87.77
CA VAL A 275 -90.81 -38.39 87.11
C VAL A 275 -89.82 -38.00 88.22
N ASP A 276 -88.58 -38.48 88.14
CA ASP A 276 -87.45 -38.04 88.99
C ASP A 276 -86.80 -36.76 88.44
#